data_AF-A0A6B0V334-F1
#
_entry.id   AF-A0A6B0V334-F1
#
_cell.length_a   1.000
_cell.length_b   1.000
_cell.length_c   1.000
_cell.angle_alpha   90.00
_cell.angle_beta   90.00
_cell.angle_gamma   90.00
#
_symmetry.space_group_name_H-M   'P 1'
#
loop_
_entity.id
_entity.type
_entity.pdbx_description
1 polymer ?
#
loop_
_entity_poly.entity_id
_entity_poly.type
_entity_poly.pdbx_seq_one_letter_code
_entity_poly.pdbx_strand_id
1 'polypeptide(L)'
;MTKQERVEAMKCYSFEVNQFRQFRILLKRCWLSAVRNKVTFFVRFIAYIVFALMTVVTFYGVGRKASTVVNNTVLFFTIILVSTMQTVLPAVIIFPIELGVLLREKRNDWYTVNLYYLANYVNEIPFLITPFTIFLAIIYYPTGQPLEWWRAAAVLLCGIQLGAVMQSVGLMVGAFAQAQTAVFAATVASSPFIL
;
A
#
# COMPACT_ATOMS: atom_id res chain seq x y z
N MET A 1 -15.15 -20.18 -37.88
CA MET A 1 -15.34 -18.86 -37.26
C MET A 1 -14.56 -17.83 -38.03
N THR A 2 -15.28 -17.13 -38.89
CA THR A 2 -14.79 -16.08 -39.79
C THR A 2 -14.42 -14.84 -38.95
N LYS A 3 -13.39 -14.07 -39.34
CA LYS A 3 -12.95 -12.88 -38.56
C LYS A 3 -14.10 -11.90 -38.27
N GLN A 4 -15.10 -11.82 -39.15
CA GLN A 4 -16.30 -10.99 -39.00
C GLN A 4 -17.26 -11.51 -37.92
N GLU A 5 -17.50 -12.83 -37.86
CA GLU A 5 -18.33 -13.45 -36.81
C GLU A 5 -17.73 -13.25 -35.41
N ARG A 6 -16.39 -13.21 -35.29
CA ARG A 6 -15.71 -12.86 -34.03
C ARG A 6 -15.91 -11.42 -33.61
N VAL A 7 -15.94 -10.49 -34.57
CA VAL A 7 -16.16 -9.06 -34.32
C VAL A 7 -17.62 -8.79 -33.95
N GLU A 8 -18.57 -9.49 -34.57
CA GLU A 8 -19.99 -9.43 -34.23
C GLU A 8 -20.31 -10.10 -32.90
N ALA A 9 -19.69 -11.25 -32.60
CA ALA A 9 -19.77 -11.88 -31.28
C ALA A 9 -19.13 -10.99 -30.19
N MET A 10 -18.03 -10.29 -30.48
CA MET A 10 -17.45 -9.28 -29.58
C MET A 10 -18.37 -8.08 -29.37
N LYS A 11 -19.10 -7.63 -30.39
CA LYS A 11 -20.14 -6.57 -30.27
C LYS A 11 -21.36 -7.03 -29.46
N CYS A 12 -21.78 -8.30 -29.59
CA CYS A 12 -22.84 -8.86 -28.75
C CYS A 12 -22.39 -9.08 -27.29
N TYR A 13 -21.09 -9.31 -27.05
CA TYR A 13 -20.52 -9.43 -25.70
C TYR A 13 -20.17 -8.08 -25.05
N SER A 14 -20.06 -7.01 -25.84
CA SER A 14 -19.95 -5.65 -25.30
C SER A 14 -21.31 -5.21 -24.76
N PHE A 15 -21.67 -5.74 -23.60
CA PHE A 15 -22.63 -5.06 -22.75
C PHE A 15 -22.05 -3.66 -22.51
N GLU A 16 -22.67 -2.63 -23.06
CA GLU A 16 -22.49 -1.25 -22.65
C GLU A 16 -23.00 -1.09 -21.21
N VAL A 17 -22.41 -1.82 -20.27
CA VAL A 17 -22.67 -1.61 -18.86
C VAL A 17 -22.00 -0.28 -18.54
N ASN A 18 -22.80 0.65 -18.02
CA ASN A 18 -22.30 1.91 -17.51
C ASN A 18 -21.01 1.69 -16.68
N GLN A 19 -19.91 2.31 -17.09
CA GLN A 19 -18.57 2.14 -16.50
C GLN A 19 -18.59 2.41 -14.98
N PHE A 20 -19.43 3.35 -14.54
CA PHE A 20 -19.60 3.66 -13.12
C PHE A 20 -20.23 2.49 -12.34
N ARG A 21 -21.19 1.78 -12.94
CA ARG A 21 -21.81 0.60 -12.34
C ARG A 21 -20.83 -0.56 -12.25
N GLN A 22 -20.02 -0.78 -13.29
CA GLN A 22 -18.93 -1.77 -13.27
C GLN A 22 -17.92 -1.44 -12.16
N PHE A 23 -17.47 -0.18 -12.07
CA PHE A 23 -16.55 0.28 -11.03
C PHE A 23 -17.11 0.03 -9.62
N ARG A 24 -18.37 0.38 -9.36
CA ARG A 24 -18.99 0.18 -8.03
C ARG A 24 -19.08 -1.30 -7.63
N ILE A 25 -19.37 -2.18 -8.59
CA ILE A 25 -19.42 -3.63 -8.34
C ILE A 25 -18.02 -4.17 -8.05
N LEU A 26 -17.02 -3.76 -8.84
CA LEU A 26 -15.61 -4.12 -8.62
C LEU A 26 -15.10 -3.63 -7.27
N LEU A 27 -15.38 -2.38 -6.92
CA LEU A 27 -15.00 -1.80 -5.62
C LEU A 27 -15.61 -2.59 -4.46
N LYS A 28 -16.91 -2.93 -4.55
CA LYS A 28 -17.58 -3.77 -3.53
C LYS A 28 -16.92 -5.15 -3.42
N ARG A 29 -16.54 -5.76 -4.53
CA ARG A 29 -15.85 -7.05 -4.56
C ARG A 29 -14.46 -6.96 -3.92
N CYS A 30 -13.64 -5.99 -4.32
CA CYS A 30 -12.31 -5.74 -3.76
C CYS A 30 -12.40 -5.48 -2.25
N TRP A 31 -13.35 -4.65 -1.81
CA TRP A 31 -13.61 -4.37 -0.41
C TRP A 31 -13.98 -5.61 0.40
N LEU A 32 -14.93 -6.41 -0.09
CA LEU A 32 -15.32 -7.67 0.57
C LEU A 32 -14.15 -8.66 0.63
N SER A 33 -13.34 -8.74 -0.43
CA SER A 33 -12.14 -9.59 -0.47
C SER A 33 -11.13 -9.16 0.60
N ALA A 34 -10.84 -7.86 0.69
CA ALA A 34 -9.92 -7.29 1.66
C ALA A 34 -10.41 -7.48 3.10
N VAL A 35 -11.68 -7.21 3.39
CA VAL A 35 -12.28 -7.40 4.72
C VAL A 35 -12.37 -8.87 5.12
N ARG A 36 -12.60 -9.79 4.18
CA ARG A 36 -12.63 -11.23 4.46
C ARG A 36 -11.24 -11.75 4.81
N ASN A 37 -10.18 -11.17 4.25
CA ASN A 37 -8.81 -11.49 4.61
C ASN A 37 -8.37 -10.81 5.92
N LYS A 38 -9.05 -11.15 7.01
CA LYS A 38 -8.80 -10.61 8.35
C LYS A 38 -7.39 -10.88 8.83
N VAL A 39 -6.84 -12.06 8.50
CA VAL A 39 -5.51 -12.50 8.96
C VAL A 39 -4.43 -11.53 8.49
N THR A 40 -4.40 -11.19 7.19
CA THR A 40 -3.41 -10.25 6.65
C THR A 40 -3.53 -8.87 7.29
N PHE A 41 -4.75 -8.39 7.54
CA PHE A 41 -4.97 -7.11 8.21
C PHE A 41 -4.43 -7.11 9.65
N PHE A 42 -4.80 -8.10 10.46
CA PHE A 42 -4.35 -8.18 11.87
C PHE A 42 -2.84 -8.35 11.98
N VAL A 43 -2.22 -9.18 11.14
CA VAL A 43 -0.76 -9.38 11.15
C VAL A 43 -0.02 -8.08 10.82
N ARG A 44 -0.49 -7.33 9.81
CA ARG A 44 0.10 -6.01 9.49
C ARG A 44 -0.04 -5.05 10.66
N PHE A 45 -1.20 -5.01 11.30
CA PHE A 45 -1.47 -4.12 12.43
C PHE A 45 -0.55 -4.42 13.63
N ILE A 46 -0.42 -5.70 13.98
CA ILE A 46 0.47 -6.15 15.06
C ILE A 46 1.93 -5.81 14.72
N ALA A 47 2.37 -6.01 13.48
CA ALA A 47 3.73 -5.67 13.05
C ALA A 47 4.02 -4.17 13.26
N TYR A 48 3.11 -3.27 12.86
CA TYR A 48 3.26 -1.83 13.11
C TYR A 48 3.36 -1.50 14.60
N ILE A 49 2.55 -2.14 15.46
CA ILE A 49 2.62 -1.92 16.91
C ILE A 49 3.97 -2.37 17.46
N VAL A 50 4.46 -3.54 17.07
CA VAL A 50 5.75 -4.07 17.53
C VAL A 50 6.89 -3.13 17.11
N PHE A 51 6.93 -2.71 15.84
CA PHE A 51 7.94 -1.74 15.39
C PHE A 51 7.82 -0.40 16.10
N ALA A 52 6.61 0.11 16.34
CA ALA A 52 6.42 1.34 17.10
C ALA A 52 7.01 1.25 18.51
N LEU A 53 6.74 0.14 19.22
CA LEU A 53 7.27 -0.10 20.55
C LEU A 53 8.80 -0.18 20.54
N MET A 54 9.39 -0.88 19.57
CA MET A 54 10.85 -0.96 19.41
C MET A 54 11.45 0.44 19.20
N THR A 55 10.89 1.25 18.29
CA THR A 55 11.35 2.61 18.03
C THR A 55 11.21 3.52 19.26
N VAL A 56 10.11 3.41 20.01
CA VAL A 56 9.88 4.18 21.25
C VAL A 56 10.94 3.87 22.31
N VAL A 57 11.26 2.60 22.50
CA VAL A 57 12.27 2.18 23.50
C VAL A 57 13.64 2.76 23.16
N THR A 58 14.02 2.80 21.88
CA THR A 58 15.33 3.33 21.44
C THR A 58 15.41 4.85 21.53
N PHE A 59 14.34 5.59 21.20
CA PHE A 59 14.36 7.05 21.07
C PHE A 59 13.55 7.78 22.17
N TYR A 60 13.44 7.18 23.35
CA TYR A 60 12.66 7.75 24.44
C TYR A 60 13.17 9.14 24.86
N GLY A 61 12.27 10.13 24.87
CA GLY A 61 12.56 11.49 25.35
C GLY A 61 13.59 12.31 24.54
N VAL A 62 13.91 11.90 23.31
CA VAL A 62 14.91 12.56 22.44
C VAL A 62 14.46 13.96 21.98
N GLY A 63 13.15 14.22 21.87
CA GLY A 63 12.61 15.47 21.32
C GLY A 63 12.81 16.71 22.19
N ARG A 64 13.13 16.57 23.49
CA ARG A 64 13.24 17.71 24.43
C ARG A 64 14.62 18.36 24.48
N LYS A 65 15.67 17.73 23.95
CA LYS A 65 17.04 18.23 24.07
C LYS A 65 17.54 18.79 22.73
N ALA A 66 17.96 20.04 22.74
CA ALA A 66 18.58 20.68 21.57
C ALA A 66 19.94 20.07 21.18
N SER A 67 20.60 19.34 22.09
CA SER A 67 21.85 18.62 21.80
C SER A 67 21.65 17.32 21.00
N THR A 68 20.41 16.83 20.87
CA THR A 68 20.09 15.55 20.22
C THR A 68 19.40 15.72 18.86
N VAL A 69 19.77 16.75 18.09
CA VAL A 69 19.23 16.99 16.74
C VAL A 69 19.48 15.79 15.82
N VAL A 70 20.70 15.23 15.85
CA VAL A 70 21.05 14.06 15.04
C VAL A 70 20.14 12.87 15.36
N ASN A 71 19.88 12.61 16.64
CA ASN A 71 18.99 11.51 17.04
C ASN A 71 17.54 11.74 16.60
N ASN A 72 17.08 12.99 16.56
CA ASN A 72 15.75 13.32 16.04
C ASN A 72 15.66 13.10 14.51
N THR A 73 16.73 13.44 13.77
CA THR A 73 16.83 13.11 12.34
C THR A 73 16.79 11.59 12.11
N VAL A 74 17.54 10.82 12.92
CA VAL A 74 17.56 9.35 12.83
C VAL A 74 16.19 8.75 13.19
N LEU A 75 15.46 9.34 14.15
CA LEU A 75 14.09 8.94 14.48
C LEU A 75 13.17 9.07 13.26
N PHE A 76 13.15 10.22 12.59
CA PHE A 76 12.33 10.42 11.39
C PHE A 76 12.74 9.51 10.23
N PHE A 77 14.05 9.31 10.04
CA PHE A 77 14.57 8.36 9.06
C PHE A 77 14.07 6.93 9.35
N THR A 78 14.09 6.51 10.62
CA THR A 78 13.62 5.17 11.04
C THR A 78 12.12 5.02 10.83
N ILE A 79 11.32 6.05 11.13
CA ILE A 79 9.87 6.09 10.85
C ILE A 79 9.61 5.86 9.35
N ILE A 80 10.33 6.59 8.48
CA ILE A 80 10.17 6.47 7.02
C ILE A 80 10.61 5.08 6.54
N LEU A 81 11.73 4.57 7.02
CA LEU A 81 12.27 3.26 6.65
C LEU A 81 11.30 2.13 7.00
N VAL A 82 10.79 2.11 8.23
CA VAL A 82 9.80 1.11 8.67
C VAL A 82 8.51 1.21 7.85
N SER A 83 8.01 2.43 7.62
CA SER A 83 6.78 2.63 6.84
C SER A 83 6.89 2.15 5.39
N THR A 84 8.06 2.38 4.78
CA THR A 84 8.38 1.99 3.40
C THR A 84 8.47 0.47 3.26
N MET A 85 9.24 -0.19 4.14
CA MET A 85 9.38 -1.65 4.13
C MET A 85 8.03 -2.35 4.35
N GLN A 86 7.24 -1.86 5.30
CA GLN A 86 5.96 -2.47 5.67
C GLN A 86 4.90 -2.32 4.57
N THR A 87 5.03 -1.33 3.69
CA THR A 87 4.12 -1.11 2.55
C THR A 87 4.53 -1.92 1.32
N VAL A 88 5.83 -1.97 0.99
CA VAL A 88 6.31 -2.61 -0.24
C VAL A 88 6.24 -4.14 -0.17
N LEU A 89 6.63 -4.75 0.96
CA LEU A 89 6.71 -6.20 1.12
C LEU A 89 5.38 -6.91 0.83
N PRO A 90 4.25 -6.51 1.43
CA PRO A 90 3.03 -7.24 1.20
C PRO A 90 2.39 -6.92 -0.16
N ALA A 91 2.65 -5.75 -0.76
CA ALA A 91 2.20 -5.45 -2.12
C ALA A 91 2.85 -6.42 -3.13
N VAL A 92 4.14 -6.69 -2.97
CA VAL A 92 4.93 -7.57 -3.83
C VAL A 92 4.54 -9.05 -3.71
N ILE A 93 4.06 -9.47 -2.54
CA ILE A 93 3.63 -10.86 -2.31
C ILE A 93 2.20 -11.09 -2.81
N ILE A 94 1.29 -10.15 -2.54
CA ILE A 94 -0.14 -10.32 -2.83
C ILE A 94 -0.42 -10.07 -4.32
N PHE A 95 0.22 -9.07 -4.92
CA PHE A 95 -0.11 -8.67 -6.28
C PHE A 95 0.12 -9.75 -7.35
N PRO A 96 1.21 -10.54 -7.35
CA PRO A 96 1.38 -11.64 -8.31
C PRO A 96 0.27 -12.70 -8.21
N ILE A 97 -0.25 -12.94 -7.00
CA ILE A 97 -1.34 -13.90 -6.77
C ILE A 97 -2.64 -13.36 -7.39
N GLU A 98 -2.93 -12.08 -7.22
CA GLU A 98 -4.10 -11.42 -7.82
C GLU A 98 -3.98 -11.28 -9.34
N LEU A 99 -2.77 -11.04 -9.84
CA LEU A 99 -2.48 -10.89 -11.27
C LEU A 99 -2.87 -12.17 -12.05
N GLY A 100 -2.66 -13.35 -11.47
CA GLY A 100 -3.08 -14.61 -12.08
C GLY A 100 -4.60 -14.72 -12.29
N VAL A 101 -5.40 -14.14 -11.38
CA VAL A 101 -6.86 -14.05 -11.52
C VAL A 101 -7.22 -12.98 -12.56
N LEU A 102 -6.56 -11.82 -12.51
CA LEU A 102 -6.79 -10.72 -13.44
C LEU A 102 -6.55 -11.11 -14.90
N LEU A 103 -5.48 -11.88 -15.18
CA LEU A 103 -5.20 -12.37 -16.53
C LEU A 103 -6.30 -13.30 -17.07
N ARG A 104 -6.89 -14.13 -16.20
CA ARG A 104 -8.01 -15.00 -16.56
C ARG A 104 -9.28 -14.21 -16.83
N GLU A 105 -9.57 -13.22 -15.99
CA GLU A 105 -10.75 -12.35 -16.13
C GLU A 105 -10.62 -11.42 -17.35
N LYS A 106 -9.41 -10.96 -17.66
CA LYS A 106 -9.13 -10.16 -18.86
C LYS A 106 -9.29 -10.98 -20.14
N ARG A 107 -8.85 -12.24 -20.15
CA ARG A 107 -9.05 -13.14 -21.31
C ARG A 107 -10.54 -13.38 -21.61
N ASN A 108 -11.40 -13.24 -20.61
CA ASN A 108 -12.85 -13.38 -20.76
C ASN A 108 -13.58 -12.04 -20.97
N ASP A 109 -12.83 -10.94 -21.12
CA ASP A 109 -13.33 -9.57 -21.31
C ASP A 109 -14.48 -9.17 -20.37
N TRP A 110 -14.41 -9.60 -19.11
CA TRP A 110 -15.44 -9.27 -18.10
C TRP A 110 -15.47 -7.78 -17.74
N TYR A 111 -14.33 -7.09 -17.80
CA TYR A 111 -14.22 -5.66 -17.51
C TYR A 111 -12.91 -5.08 -18.07
N THR A 112 -12.85 -3.75 -18.18
CA THR A 112 -11.64 -3.02 -18.55
C THR A 112 -10.63 -3.01 -17.40
N VAL A 113 -9.36 -3.26 -17.72
CA VAL A 113 -8.25 -3.33 -16.76
C VAL A 113 -8.09 -2.02 -15.96
N ASN A 114 -8.31 -0.87 -16.58
CA ASN A 114 -8.22 0.44 -15.94
C ASN A 114 -9.20 0.60 -14.77
N LEU A 115 -10.44 0.09 -14.91
CA LEU A 115 -11.46 0.16 -13.86
C LEU A 115 -11.09 -0.72 -12.66
N TYR A 116 -10.49 -1.88 -12.91
CA TYR A 116 -10.00 -2.76 -11.85
C TYR A 116 -8.87 -2.11 -11.07
N TYR A 117 -7.86 -1.55 -11.75
CA TYR A 117 -6.75 -0.88 -11.08
C TYR A 117 -7.23 0.29 -10.22
N LEU A 118 -8.17 1.11 -10.73
CA LEU A 118 -8.75 2.19 -9.94
C LEU A 118 -9.51 1.66 -8.72
N ALA A 119 -10.30 0.60 -8.88
CA ALA A 119 -11.06 0.00 -7.78
C ALA A 119 -10.15 -0.61 -6.71
N ASN A 120 -9.07 -1.27 -7.13
CA ASN A 120 -8.09 -1.83 -6.22
C ASN A 120 -7.32 -0.73 -5.49
N TYR A 121 -6.88 0.31 -6.19
CA TYR A 121 -6.18 1.44 -5.60
C TYR A 121 -7.02 2.15 -4.53
N VAL A 122 -8.29 2.45 -4.84
CA VAL A 122 -9.22 3.07 -3.87
C VAL A 122 -9.46 2.17 -2.66
N ASN A 123 -9.54 0.86 -2.87
CA ASN A 123 -9.69 -0.11 -1.79
C ASN A 123 -8.47 -0.11 -0.85
N GLU A 124 -7.27 0.11 -1.37
CA GLU A 124 -6.02 0.05 -0.60
C GLU A 124 -5.74 1.30 0.25
N ILE A 125 -6.19 2.49 -0.15
CA ILE A 125 -6.00 3.76 0.59
C ILE A 125 -6.32 3.67 2.09
N PRO A 126 -7.50 3.19 2.53
CA PRO A 126 -7.80 3.11 3.97
C PRO A 126 -6.86 2.15 4.71
N PHE A 127 -6.42 1.07 4.07
CA PHE A 127 -5.47 0.12 4.66
C PHE A 127 -4.05 0.67 4.73
N LEU A 128 -3.71 1.70 3.96
CA LEU A 128 -2.45 2.43 4.06
C LEU A 128 -2.49 3.46 5.20
N ILE A 129 -3.57 4.25 5.28
CA ILE A 129 -3.68 5.39 6.20
C ILE A 129 -3.83 4.92 7.65
N THR A 130 -4.76 3.99 7.92
CA THR A 130 -5.10 3.59 9.30
C THR A 130 -3.93 3.03 10.12
N PRO A 131 -3.12 2.08 9.63
CA PRO A 131 -2.01 1.56 10.43
C PRO A 131 -0.88 2.58 10.59
N PHE A 132 -0.62 3.42 9.58
CA PHE A 132 0.43 4.43 9.65
C PHE A 132 0.10 5.55 10.66
N THR A 133 -1.15 6.00 10.72
CA THR A 133 -1.57 7.01 11.72
C THR A 133 -1.42 6.48 13.14
N ILE A 134 -1.74 5.21 13.38
CA ILE A 134 -1.60 4.56 14.69
C ILE A 134 -0.11 4.39 15.05
N PHE A 135 0.71 3.95 14.10
CA PHE A 135 2.16 3.85 14.26
C PHE A 135 2.77 5.19 14.68
N LEU A 136 2.43 6.29 13.98
CA LEU A 136 2.96 7.61 14.34
C LEU A 136 2.42 8.09 15.69
N ALA A 137 1.13 7.89 15.98
CA ALA A 137 0.54 8.30 17.26
C ALA A 137 1.24 7.66 18.47
N ILE A 138 1.61 6.38 18.37
CA ILE A 138 2.35 5.66 19.42
C ILE A 138 3.75 6.23 19.61
N ILE A 139 4.43 6.63 18.54
CA ILE A 139 5.81 7.17 18.60
C ILE A 139 5.83 8.62 19.07
N TYR A 140 4.85 9.42 18.68
CA TYR A 140 4.86 10.87 18.87
C TYR A 140 4.84 11.30 20.35
N TYR A 141 4.04 10.62 21.17
CA TYR A 141 3.90 10.96 22.59
C TYR A 141 5.15 10.63 23.42
N PRO A 142 5.74 9.42 23.36
CA PRO A 142 6.90 9.06 24.17
C PRO A 142 8.23 9.69 23.72
N THR A 143 8.35 10.06 22.44
CA THR A 143 9.55 10.73 21.92
C THR A 143 9.62 12.20 22.32
N GLY A 144 8.53 12.77 22.85
CA GLY A 144 8.49 14.15 23.32
C GLY A 144 8.58 15.17 22.19
N GLN A 145 8.05 14.85 21.01
CA GLN A 145 7.98 15.77 19.87
C GLN A 145 7.02 16.95 20.18
N PRO A 146 7.25 18.13 19.58
CA PRO A 146 6.45 19.33 19.88
C PRO A 146 5.00 19.12 19.44
N LEU A 147 4.05 19.17 20.39
CA LEU A 147 2.60 18.90 20.22
C LEU A 147 1.84 19.97 19.41
N GLU A 148 2.40 20.40 18.29
CA GLU A 148 1.75 21.29 17.33
C GLU A 148 1.04 20.46 16.27
N TRP A 149 -0.29 20.56 16.21
CA TRP A 149 -1.14 19.81 15.27
C TRP A 149 -0.71 19.94 13.82
N TRP A 150 -0.24 21.13 13.41
CA TRP A 150 0.25 21.37 12.05
C TRP A 150 1.50 20.53 11.73
N ARG A 151 2.45 20.41 12.67
CA ARG A 151 3.68 19.63 12.48
C ARG A 151 3.40 18.14 12.46
N ALA A 152 2.54 17.66 13.36
CA ALA A 152 2.10 16.27 13.36
C ALA A 152 1.39 15.90 12.05
N ALA A 153 0.50 16.77 11.57
CA ALA A 153 -0.20 16.58 10.30
C ALA A 153 0.77 16.56 9.11
N ALA A 154 1.79 17.42 9.09
CA ALA A 154 2.81 17.41 8.03
C ALA A 154 3.57 16.08 7.97
N VAL A 155 4.01 15.54 9.12
CA VAL A 155 4.69 14.24 9.18
C VAL A 155 3.76 13.10 8.76
N LEU A 156 2.50 13.15 9.18
CA LEU A 156 1.49 12.17 8.74
C LEU A 156 1.30 12.18 7.23
N LEU A 157 1.12 13.37 6.64
CA LEU A 157 0.89 13.52 5.20
C LEU A 157 2.11 13.07 4.38
N CYS A 158 3.32 13.47 4.79
CA CYS A 158 4.55 13.03 4.13
C CYS A 158 4.70 11.50 4.17
N GLY A 159 4.42 10.87 5.31
CA GLY A 159 4.51 9.42 5.44
C GLY A 159 3.46 8.67 4.61
N ILE A 160 2.23 9.18 4.54
CA ILE A 160 1.17 8.60 3.69
C ILE A 160 1.55 8.71 2.20
N GLN A 161 2.10 9.86 1.78
CA GLN A 161 2.56 10.05 0.40
C GLN A 161 3.70 9.09 0.03
N LEU A 162 4.70 8.97 0.90
CA LEU A 162 5.80 8.01 0.71
C LEU A 162 5.29 6.58 0.66
N GLY A 163 4.35 6.20 1.55
CA GLY A 163 3.67 4.91 1.51
C GLY A 163 2.98 4.66 0.17
N ALA A 164 2.24 5.63 -0.36
CA ALA A 164 1.54 5.51 -1.65
C ALA A 164 2.51 5.34 -2.84
N VAL A 165 3.65 6.04 -2.82
CA VAL A 165 4.72 5.87 -3.82
C VAL A 165 5.30 4.45 -3.73
N MET A 166 5.63 4.00 -2.52
CA MET A 166 6.23 2.68 -2.29
C MET A 166 5.27 1.53 -2.62
N GLN A 167 3.97 1.71 -2.39
CA GLN A 167 2.94 0.79 -2.84
C GLN A 167 2.93 0.66 -4.36
N SER A 168 3.00 1.78 -5.08
CA SER A 168 3.06 1.80 -6.54
C SER A 168 4.32 1.08 -7.07
N VAL A 169 5.47 1.31 -6.44
CA VAL A 169 6.72 0.57 -6.74
C VAL A 169 6.54 -0.93 -6.47
N GLY A 170 5.90 -1.30 -5.36
CA GLY A 170 5.63 -2.70 -5.02
C GLY A 170 4.73 -3.41 -6.03
N LEU A 171 3.68 -2.73 -6.50
CA LEU A 171 2.81 -3.24 -7.57
C LEU A 171 3.55 -3.40 -8.89
N MET A 172 4.40 -2.42 -9.25
CA MET A 172 5.22 -2.48 -10.46
C MET A 172 6.19 -3.67 -10.42
N VAL A 173 6.95 -3.84 -9.33
CA VAL A 173 7.88 -4.96 -9.17
C VAL A 173 7.14 -6.31 -9.14
N GLY A 174 5.99 -6.36 -8.47
CA GLY A 174 5.12 -7.55 -8.46
C GLY A 174 4.53 -7.92 -9.83
N ALA A 175 4.46 -6.98 -10.77
CA ALA A 175 4.01 -7.24 -12.14
C ALA A 175 5.07 -7.94 -12.99
N PHE A 176 6.35 -7.60 -12.78
CA PHE A 176 7.46 -8.08 -13.61
C PHE A 176 8.10 -9.38 -13.09
N ALA A 177 8.04 -9.63 -11.78
CA ALA A 177 8.79 -10.71 -11.15
C ALA A 177 7.88 -11.75 -10.47
N GLN A 178 8.36 -13.00 -10.42
CA GLN A 178 7.72 -14.08 -9.65
C GLN A 178 7.91 -13.82 -8.15
N ALA A 179 6.94 -14.22 -7.32
CA ALA A 179 6.83 -13.77 -5.92
C ALA A 179 8.13 -13.87 -5.09
N GLN A 180 8.95 -14.90 -5.30
CA GLN A 180 10.22 -15.06 -4.57
C GLN A 180 11.30 -14.06 -5.00
N THR A 181 11.50 -13.83 -6.30
CA THR A 181 12.49 -12.87 -6.80
C THR A 181 12.03 -11.43 -6.65
N ALA A 182 10.72 -11.22 -6.66
CA ALA A 182 10.10 -9.91 -6.50
C ALA A 182 10.41 -9.29 -5.12
N VAL A 183 10.48 -10.09 -4.05
CA VAL A 183 10.81 -9.59 -2.70
C VAL A 183 12.23 -9.01 -2.65
N PHE A 184 13.21 -9.70 -3.23
CA PHE A 184 14.59 -9.19 -3.30
C PHE A 184 14.68 -7.94 -4.17
N ALA A 185 14.04 -7.95 -5.34
CA ALA A 185 14.01 -6.81 -6.24
C ALA A 185 13.34 -5.58 -5.60
N ALA A 186 12.28 -5.79 -4.82
CA ALA A 186 11.56 -4.72 -4.13
C ALA A 186 12.42 -4.03 -3.08
N THR A 187 13.20 -4.79 -2.31
CA THR A 187 14.14 -4.21 -1.33
C THR A 187 15.20 -3.36 -2.04
N VAL A 188 15.77 -3.84 -3.15
CA VAL A 188 16.74 -3.05 -3.94
C VAL A 188 16.10 -1.80 -4.55
N ALA A 189 14.88 -1.91 -5.07
CA ALA A 189 14.13 -0.79 -5.64
C ALA A 189 13.73 0.25 -4.58
N SER A 190 13.56 -0.16 -3.32
CA SER A 190 13.23 0.73 -2.21
C SER A 190 14.42 1.51 -1.65
N SER A 191 15.65 0.99 -1.77
CA SER A 191 16.87 1.63 -1.28
C SER A 191 17.07 3.10 -1.70
N PRO A 192 16.88 3.50 -2.97
CA PRO A 192 17.04 4.91 -3.38
C PRO A 192 15.97 5.85 -2.80
N PHE A 193 14.83 5.34 -2.33
CA PHE A 193 13.80 6.15 -1.67
C PHE A 193 14.09 6.35 -0.18
N ILE A 194 15.05 5.58 0.36
CA ILE A 194 15.48 5.63 1.75
C ILE A 194 16.71 6.55 1.88
N LEU A 195 17.64 6.52 0.91
CA LEU A 195 18.87 7.35 0.86
C LEU A 195 18.57 8.81 0.55
#